data_AF-A0A3N1K455-F1
#
_entry.id   AF-A0A3N1K455-F1
#
_cell.length_a   1.000
_cell.length_b   1.000
_cell.length_c   1.000
_cell.angle_alpha   90.00
_cell.angle_beta   90.00
_cell.angle_gamma   90.00
#
_symmetry.space_group_name_H-M   'P 1'
#
loop_
_entity.id
_entity.type
_entity.pdbx_description
1 polymer ?
#
loop_
_entity_poly.entity_id
_entity_poly.type
_entity_poly.pdbx_seq_one_letter_code
_entity_poly.pdbx_strand_id
1 'polypeptide(L)'
;MTATTPPDGSSAATPAPSSPEVVTEALLVLGRDPANPFTVAVEGGRIVATWVYQDARGMLGSSRSSYRLRITLLPETHEYKRSEINTERSVGTASGSYTFNSAKVVGPVKRTLAAHGWHRRRTALGKAIRGLFS
;
A
#
# COMPACT_ATOMS: atom_id res chain seq x y z
N MET A 1 -12.66 -43.17 -40.68
CA MET A 1 -12.59 -42.97 -39.22
C MET A 1 -12.50 -41.46 -38.97
N THR A 2 -13.54 -40.88 -38.41
CA THR A 2 -13.56 -39.53 -37.78
C THR A 2 -12.56 -39.53 -36.60
N ALA A 3 -11.87 -38.47 -36.17
CA ALA A 3 -12.33 -37.10 -35.92
C ALA A 3 -11.14 -36.14 -35.59
N THR A 4 -11.30 -34.85 -35.95
CA THR A 4 -11.17 -33.67 -35.06
C THR A 4 -9.81 -33.24 -34.47
N THR A 5 -9.27 -32.14 -35.03
CA THR A 5 -8.56 -31.03 -34.33
C THR A 5 -9.61 -30.17 -33.58
N PRO A 6 -9.43 -29.58 -32.37
CA PRO A 6 -8.60 -28.35 -32.14
C PRO A 6 -8.18 -28.08 -30.65
N PRO A 7 -7.76 -26.87 -30.21
CA PRO A 7 -7.01 -25.79 -30.87
C PRO A 7 -5.70 -25.40 -30.16
N ASP A 8 -4.83 -24.74 -30.93
CA ASP A 8 -3.82 -23.81 -30.44
C ASP A 8 -4.52 -22.66 -29.71
N GLY A 9 -4.17 -22.44 -28.45
CA GLY A 9 -4.89 -21.55 -27.55
C GLY A 9 -3.97 -21.01 -26.48
N SER A 10 -2.84 -20.44 -26.89
CA SER A 10 -2.06 -19.51 -26.05
C SER A 10 -2.90 -18.27 -25.72
N SER A 11 -3.90 -18.44 -24.85
CA SER A 11 -4.36 -17.35 -24.01
C SER A 11 -3.22 -17.08 -23.05
N ALA A 12 -2.55 -15.94 -23.21
CA ALA A 12 -1.68 -15.40 -22.18
C ALA A 12 -2.51 -15.30 -20.90
N ALA A 13 -2.39 -16.30 -20.02
CA ALA A 13 -3.04 -16.31 -18.74
C ALA A 13 -2.46 -15.12 -17.97
N THR A 14 -3.27 -14.08 -17.76
CA THR A 14 -2.96 -13.05 -16.77
C THR A 14 -2.58 -13.79 -15.48
N PRO A 15 -1.38 -13.55 -14.91
CA PRO A 15 -0.95 -14.29 -13.73
C PRO A 15 -2.01 -14.16 -12.65
N ALA A 16 -2.40 -15.30 -12.08
CA ALA A 16 -3.39 -15.32 -11.02
C ALA A 16 -2.92 -14.41 -9.86
N PRO A 17 -3.82 -13.63 -9.25
CA PRO A 17 -3.45 -12.77 -8.13
C PRO A 17 -2.88 -13.61 -6.99
N SER A 18 -1.82 -13.11 -6.35
CA SER A 18 -1.18 -13.80 -5.23
C SER A 18 -2.09 -13.82 -4.00
N SER A 19 -1.90 -14.84 -3.15
CA SER A 19 -2.64 -14.96 -1.89
C SER A 19 -2.36 -13.76 -0.95
N PRO A 20 -3.26 -13.48 0.01
CA PRO A 20 -3.07 -12.38 0.96
C PRO A 20 -1.80 -12.53 1.81
N GLU A 21 -1.38 -13.76 2.11
CA GLU A 21 -0.15 -14.07 2.85
C GLU A 21 1.08 -13.68 2.03
N VAL A 22 1.12 -14.09 0.76
CA VAL A 22 2.24 -13.81 -0.14
C VAL A 22 2.42 -12.30 -0.34
N VAL A 23 1.34 -11.55 -0.56
CA VAL A 23 1.44 -10.10 -0.73
C VAL A 23 1.78 -9.38 0.59
N THR A 24 1.34 -9.92 1.74
CA THR A 24 1.71 -9.41 3.06
C THR A 24 3.20 -9.54 3.29
N GLU A 25 3.76 -10.73 3.03
CA GLU A 25 5.20 -10.96 3.11
C GLU A 25 5.98 -10.05 2.15
N ALA A 26 5.52 -9.89 0.90
CA ALA A 26 6.16 -8.98 -0.04
C ALA A 26 6.20 -7.52 0.45
N LEU A 27 5.13 -7.06 1.12
CA LEU A 27 5.09 -5.73 1.71
C LEU A 27 5.97 -5.62 2.97
N LEU A 28 6.08 -6.69 3.77
CA LEU A 28 7.02 -6.73 4.89
C LEU A 28 8.47 -6.69 4.43
N VAL A 29 8.81 -7.42 3.36
CA VAL A 29 10.14 -7.36 2.72
C VAL A 29 10.43 -5.96 2.19
N LEU A 30 9.46 -5.33 1.51
CA LEU A 30 9.58 -3.94 1.05
C LEU A 30 9.92 -2.98 2.20
N GLY A 31 9.29 -3.15 3.36
CA GLY A 31 9.55 -2.33 4.56
C GLY A 31 10.86 -2.62 5.29
N ARG A 32 11.57 -3.70 4.93
CA ARG A 32 12.90 -4.05 5.46
C ARG A 32 14.04 -3.56 4.57
N ASP A 33 13.74 -3.17 3.33
CA ASP A 33 14.73 -2.64 2.39
C ASP A 33 15.20 -1.24 2.86
N PRO A 34 16.51 -1.05 3.14
CA PRO A 34 17.05 0.23 3.61
C PRO A 34 16.91 1.37 2.59
N ALA A 35 16.64 1.07 1.31
CA ALA A 35 16.35 2.10 0.30
C ALA A 35 15.00 2.79 0.52
N ASN A 36 14.08 2.18 1.28
CA ASN A 36 12.77 2.73 1.57
C ASN A 36 12.79 3.55 2.87
N PRO A 37 12.28 4.80 2.87
CA PRO A 37 12.28 5.65 4.08
C PRO A 37 11.17 5.27 5.08
N PHE A 38 10.55 4.11 4.94
CA PHE A 38 9.42 3.67 5.74
C PHE A 38 9.57 2.21 6.13
N THR A 39 8.96 1.82 7.25
CA THR A 39 8.85 0.43 7.68
C THR A 39 7.46 -0.09 7.44
N VAL A 40 7.30 -1.42 7.38
CA VAL A 40 5.99 -2.07 7.23
C VAL A 40 5.80 -3.07 8.36
N ALA A 41 4.63 -3.07 8.98
CA ALA A 41 4.23 -4.02 10.02
C ALA A 41 2.76 -4.43 9.85
N VAL A 42 2.36 -5.52 10.50
CA VAL A 42 0.95 -5.92 10.61
C VAL A 42 0.43 -5.51 11.98
N GLU A 43 -0.63 -4.71 12.02
CA GLU A 43 -1.27 -4.22 13.24
C GLU A 43 -2.79 -4.45 13.18
N GLY A 44 -3.33 -5.24 14.11
CA GLY A 44 -4.77 -5.52 14.16
C GLY A 44 -5.34 -6.08 12.84
N GLY A 45 -4.59 -6.97 12.18
CA GLY A 45 -4.98 -7.57 10.88
C GLY A 45 -4.87 -6.62 9.68
N ARG A 46 -4.22 -5.46 9.82
CA ARG A 46 -3.98 -4.50 8.73
C ARG A 46 -2.50 -4.32 8.52
N ILE A 47 -2.10 -4.19 7.27
CA ILE A 47 -0.72 -3.87 6.92
C ILE A 47 -0.53 -2.37 7.05
N VAL A 48 0.48 -1.91 7.78
CA VAL A 48 0.72 -0.50 8.06
C VAL A 48 2.14 -0.14 7.66
N ALA A 49 2.27 0.70 6.64
CA ALA A 49 3.54 1.32 6.27
C ALA A 49 3.71 2.64 7.02
N THR A 50 4.81 2.82 7.74
CA THR A 50 5.05 3.97 8.62
C THR A 50 6.34 4.69 8.23
N TRP A 51 6.24 6.00 7.98
CA TRP A 51 7.39 6.88 7.81
C TRP A 51 7.42 7.92 8.93
N VAL A 52 8.49 7.93 9.71
CA VAL A 52 8.80 9.02 10.66
C VAL A 52 9.66 10.04 9.92
N TYR A 53 9.13 11.24 9.68
CA TYR A 53 9.82 12.27 8.90
C TYR A 53 10.32 13.44 9.75
N GLN A 54 9.93 13.48 11.03
CA GLN A 54 10.54 14.34 12.05
C GLN A 54 10.62 13.53 13.34
N ASP A 55 11.79 13.52 13.97
CA ASP A 55 12.01 12.99 15.33
C ASP A 55 13.12 13.82 15.96
N ALA A 56 12.75 15.02 16.41
CA ALA A 56 13.64 15.95 17.09
C ALA A 56 13.51 15.74 18.60
N ARG A 57 14.65 15.60 19.29
CA ARG A 57 14.73 15.58 20.75
C ARG A 57 15.80 16.57 21.19
N GLY A 58 15.43 17.50 22.05
CA GLY A 58 16.33 18.50 22.60
C GLY A 58 16.06 18.73 24.08
N MET A 59 16.94 19.51 24.72
CA MET A 59 16.84 19.83 26.14
C MET A 59 15.51 20.50 26.52
N LEU A 60 14.88 21.21 25.57
CA LEU A 60 13.66 22.00 25.76
C LEU A 60 12.39 21.34 25.17
N GLY A 61 12.47 20.07 24.72
CA GLY A 61 11.29 19.37 24.20
C GLY A 61 11.57 18.26 23.19
N SER A 62 10.48 17.75 22.62
CA SER A 62 10.53 16.78 21.52
C SER A 62 9.43 17.07 20.49
N SER A 63 9.71 16.78 19.23
CA SER A 63 8.74 16.85 18.15
C SER A 63 8.88 15.61 17.27
N ARG A 64 7.77 14.91 17.06
CA ARG A 64 7.71 13.71 16.23
C ARG A 64 6.54 13.77 15.28
N SER A 65 6.85 13.66 13.99
CA SER A 65 5.87 13.69 12.92
C SER A 65 6.01 12.42 12.09
N SER A 66 4.88 11.74 11.90
CA SER A 66 4.84 10.45 11.22
C SER A 66 3.64 10.34 10.28
N TYR A 67 3.85 9.61 9.20
CA TYR A 67 2.84 9.21 8.24
C TYR A 67 2.63 7.71 8.33
N ARG A 68 1.36 7.29 8.33
CA ARG A 68 0.98 5.88 8.35
C ARG A 68 0.00 5.60 7.21
N LEU A 69 0.37 4.66 6.36
CA LEU A 69 -0.46 4.13 5.29
C LEU A 69 -0.99 2.76 5.70
N ARG A 70 -2.29 2.66 5.97
CA ARG A 70 -2.96 1.40 6.30
C ARG A 70 -3.55 0.78 5.05
N ILE A 71 -3.28 -0.51 4.88
CA ILE A 71 -3.81 -1.37 3.83
C ILE A 71 -4.65 -2.47 4.49
N THR A 72 -5.85 -2.67 3.94
CA THR A 72 -6.74 -3.77 4.32
C THR A 72 -7.02 -4.58 3.08
N LEU A 73 -6.60 -5.83 3.08
CA LEU A 73 -6.82 -6.76 1.98
C LEU A 73 -8.26 -7.29 2.02
N LEU A 74 -8.85 -7.47 0.83
CA LEU A 74 -10.17 -8.06 0.60
C LEU A 74 -9.99 -9.29 -0.30
N PRO A 75 -9.63 -10.45 0.30
CA PRO A 75 -9.19 -11.63 -0.45
C PRO A 75 -10.23 -12.13 -1.46
N GLU A 76 -11.52 -12.10 -1.10
CA GLU A 76 -12.65 -12.49 -1.96
C GLU A 76 -12.68 -11.80 -3.34
N THR A 77 -12.07 -10.63 -3.44
CA THR A 77 -12.13 -9.78 -4.65
C THR A 77 -10.74 -9.42 -5.18
N HIS A 78 -9.66 -9.88 -4.52
CA HIS A 78 -8.29 -9.43 -4.76
C HIS A 78 -8.15 -7.89 -4.76
N GLU A 79 -8.97 -7.23 -3.94
CA GLU A 79 -8.97 -5.78 -3.79
C GLU A 79 -8.31 -5.37 -2.46
N TYR A 80 -7.87 -4.12 -2.37
CA TYR A 80 -7.45 -3.53 -1.11
C TYR A 80 -8.12 -2.18 -0.86
N LYS A 81 -8.38 -1.90 0.42
CA LYS A 81 -8.70 -0.57 0.92
C LYS A 81 -7.43 0.10 1.42
N ARG A 82 -7.40 1.43 1.31
CA ARG A 82 -6.28 2.27 1.72
C ARG A 82 -6.81 3.38 2.62
N SER A 83 -6.18 3.60 3.77
CA SER A 83 -6.39 4.78 4.59
C SER A 83 -5.05 5.38 5.01
N GLU A 84 -5.02 6.71 5.09
CA GLU A 84 -3.82 7.48 5.35
C GLU A 84 -4.02 8.23 6.67
N ILE A 85 -3.03 8.16 7.55
CA ILE A 85 -3.08 8.76 8.88
C ILE A 85 -1.80 9.55 9.06
N ASN A 86 -1.94 10.86 9.24
CA ASN A 86 -0.88 11.73 9.68
C ASN A 86 -0.96 11.85 11.20
N THR A 87 0.18 11.74 11.88
CA THR A 87 0.26 11.96 13.33
C THR A 87 1.44 12.86 13.61
N GLU A 88 1.15 14.00 14.22
CA GLU A 88 2.11 14.95 14.73
C GLU A 88 1.98 15.00 16.25
N ARG A 89 3.13 14.94 16.95
CA ARG A 89 3.21 15.08 18.40
C ARG A 89 4.37 16.01 18.73
N SER A 90 4.07 17.13 19.36
CA SER A 90 5.09 18.10 19.78
C SER A 90 4.88 18.44 21.25
N VAL A 91 5.99 18.47 22.01
CA VAL A 91 6.05 18.85 23.42
C VAL A 91 7.22 19.83 23.57
N GLY A 92 6.97 21.04 24.05
CA GLY A 92 7.99 22.08 24.15
C GLY A 92 8.33 22.73 22.79
N THR A 93 9.53 23.29 22.67
CA THR A 93 9.93 24.14 21.52
C THR A 93 10.89 23.46 20.54
N ALA A 94 11.05 22.13 20.62
CA ALA A 94 11.90 21.40 19.69
C ALA A 94 11.39 21.57 18.25
N SER A 95 12.22 22.15 17.40
CA SER A 95 11.92 22.39 15.99
C SER A 95 12.84 21.56 15.10
N GLY A 96 12.29 21.12 13.97
CA GLY A 96 13.01 20.46 12.89
C GLY A 96 12.22 20.69 11.61
N SER A 97 12.89 21.09 10.54
CA SER A 97 12.24 21.23 9.24
C SER A 97 12.48 19.96 8.42
N TYR A 98 11.39 19.34 7.97
CA TYR A 98 11.46 18.25 7.00
C TYR A 98 10.31 18.32 6.02
N THR A 99 10.60 18.08 4.74
CA THR A 99 9.58 18.01 3.70
C THR A 99 9.10 16.57 3.54
N PHE A 100 7.91 16.29 4.06
CA PHE A 100 7.24 15.01 3.87
C PHE A 100 6.72 14.84 2.43
N ASN A 101 6.93 13.67 1.82
CA ASN A 101 6.37 13.32 0.51
C ASN A 101 5.74 11.91 0.50
N SER A 102 4.43 11.82 0.72
CA SER A 102 3.69 10.56 0.80
C SER A 102 3.92 9.61 -0.38
N ALA A 103 4.27 10.12 -1.57
CA ALA A 103 4.55 9.29 -2.76
C ALA A 103 5.71 8.31 -2.55
N LYS A 104 6.68 8.63 -1.67
CA LYS A 104 7.78 7.72 -1.31
C LYS A 104 7.32 6.48 -0.54
N VAL A 105 6.13 6.51 0.07
CA VAL A 105 5.52 5.36 0.75
C VAL A 105 4.45 4.72 -0.14
N VAL A 106 3.53 5.54 -0.65
CA VAL A 106 2.37 5.09 -1.43
C VAL A 106 2.79 4.44 -2.75
N GLY A 107 3.80 5.00 -3.42
CA GLY A 107 4.26 4.51 -4.73
C GLY A 107 4.80 3.07 -4.67
N PRO A 108 5.82 2.79 -3.85
CA PRO A 108 6.34 1.43 -3.65
C PRO A 108 5.26 0.44 -3.23
N VAL A 109 4.46 0.76 -2.20
CA VAL A 109 3.38 -0.12 -1.72
C VAL A 109 2.37 -0.45 -2.81
N LYS A 110 1.96 0.54 -3.61
CA LYS A 110 1.04 0.34 -4.74
C LYS A 110 1.65 -0.55 -5.82
N ARG A 111 2.94 -0.36 -6.14
CA ARG A 111 3.64 -1.18 -7.13
C ARG A 111 3.74 -2.63 -6.69
N THR A 112 4.08 -2.89 -5.42
CA THR A 112 4.10 -4.24 -4.86
C THR A 112 2.72 -4.88 -4.92
N LEU A 113 1.66 -4.20 -4.47
CA LEU A 113 0.28 -4.71 -4.57
C LEU A 113 -0.10 -5.04 -6.03
N ALA A 114 0.18 -4.14 -6.97
CA ALA A 114 -0.13 -4.35 -8.38
C ALA A 114 0.65 -5.52 -9.00
N ALA A 115 1.93 -5.69 -8.65
CA ALA A 115 2.76 -6.81 -9.11
C ALA A 115 2.22 -8.17 -8.64
N HIS A 116 1.52 -8.19 -7.51
CA HIS A 116 0.84 -9.37 -6.96
C HIS A 116 -0.63 -9.49 -7.41
N GLY A 117 -1.08 -8.68 -8.38
CA GLY A 117 -2.46 -8.73 -8.90
C GLY A 117 -3.51 -8.10 -7.97
N TRP A 118 -3.11 -7.31 -6.97
CA TRP A 118 -4.04 -6.64 -6.07
C TRP A 118 -4.40 -5.24 -6.57
N HIS A 119 -5.68 -4.90 -6.48
CA HIS A 119 -6.21 -3.65 -7.01
C HIS A 119 -6.90 -2.80 -5.95
N ARG A 120 -6.83 -1.47 -6.08
CA ARG A 120 -7.50 -0.59 -5.12
C ARG A 120 -9.02 -0.69 -5.33
N ARG A 121 -9.76 -1.02 -4.27
CA ARG A 121 -11.22 -0.95 -4.29
C ARG A 121 -11.67 0.46 -4.65
N ARG A 122 -12.39 0.60 -5.76
CA ARG A 122 -13.03 1.86 -6.14
C ARG A 122 -14.21 2.11 -5.20
N THR A 123 -14.33 3.32 -4.68
CA THR A 123 -15.52 3.72 -3.91
C THR A 123 -16.75 3.75 -4.83
N ALA A 124 -17.95 3.48 -4.27
CA ALA A 124 -19.20 3.43 -5.02
C ALA A 124 -19.48 4.73 -5.82
N LEU A 125 -19.03 5.89 -5.32
CA LEU A 125 -19.12 7.18 -6.02
C LEU A 125 -18.40 7.18 -7.38
N GLY A 126 -17.26 6.48 -7.48
CA GLY A 126 -16.50 6.34 -8.72
C GLY A 126 -17.13 5.38 -9.74
N LYS A 127 -18.03 4.48 -9.30
CA LYS A 127 -18.84 3.67 -10.22
C LYS A 127 -20.01 4.47 -10.80
N ALA A 128 -20.63 5.34 -9.99
CA ALA A 128 -21.75 6.18 -10.42
C ALA A 128 -21.38 7.20 -11.51
N ILE A 129 -20.20 7.83 -11.43
CA ILE A 129 -19.78 8.85 -12.40
C ILE A 129 -19.53 8.25 -13.80
N ARG A 130 -19.05 7.00 -13.91
CA ARG A 130 -18.86 6.37 -15.23
C ARG A 130 -20.18 6.00 -15.91
N GLY A 131 -21.23 5.72 -15.14
CA GLY A 131 -22.57 5.47 -15.69
C GLY A 131 -23.30 6.73 -16.18
N LEU A 132 -22.82 7.92 -15.81
CA LEU A 132 -23.38 9.21 -16.24
C LEU A 132 -22.71 9.78 -17.50
N PHE A 133 -21.57 9.21 -17.93
CA PHE A 133 -20.82 9.62 -19.12
C PHE A 133 -20.65 8.47 -20.13
N SER A 134 -21.54 7.47 -20.09
CA SER A 134 -21.54 6.34 -21.02
C SER A 134 -22.88 6.19 -21.72
#